data_AF-A0A1S1H0H4-F1
#
_entry.id   AF-A0A1S1H0H4-F1
#
_cell.length_a   1.000
_cell.length_b   1.000
_cell.length_c   1.000
_cell.angle_alpha   90.00
_cell.angle_beta   90.00
_cell.angle_gamma   90.00
#
_symmetry.space_group_name_H-M   'P 1'
#
loop_
_entity.id
_entity.type
_entity.pdbx_description
1 polymer ?
#
loop_
_entity_poly.entity_id
_entity_poly.type
_entity_poly.pdbx_seq_one_letter_code
_entity_poly.pdbx_strand_id
1 'polypeptide(L)'
;MINIHPFGQTFKQLRELRGLSLKETASGVVSPQFLARFERGEKGISLENFSRLLIVLGLEWNDFATIYANNGGDCLEFPAIELAKHIKNEEDIIKYLPEYEKLFDNYLTDNKLQADILLKTIKLNYYPTKDKSDETVAKIQNIINHLMSSETFNSAELEIYYRIVNHCPMELVNHMAKQLLFMYKQSANTDTYIRILNGLTFTAKHFSEQGYYNKADEIINKVKELQTFERGYLSTPLMFLEVEHVYNQFRWNKPEAIHLARNLLNYLESAKFIDNNYYSNFIKAFTYHCHKLNKTGTELF
;
A
#
# COMPACT_ATOMS: atom_id res chain seq x y z
N MET A 1 6.35 -26.55 19.57
CA MET A 1 6.76 -25.27 18.95
C MET A 1 6.09 -25.18 17.60
N ILE A 2 5.40 -24.08 17.30
CA ILE A 2 4.88 -23.82 15.96
C ILE A 2 6.10 -23.64 15.05
N ASN A 3 6.18 -24.39 13.96
CA ASN A 3 7.24 -24.19 12.98
C ASN A 3 6.87 -22.97 12.14
N ILE A 4 7.42 -21.81 12.50
CA ILE A 4 7.22 -20.53 11.78
C ILE A 4 8.10 -20.41 10.53
N HIS A 5 8.89 -21.43 10.20
CA HIS A 5 9.65 -21.50 8.95
C HIS A 5 9.34 -22.78 8.16
N PRO A 6 8.08 -23.04 7.75
CA PRO A 6 7.67 -24.26 7.06
C PRO A 6 8.03 -24.25 5.56
N PHE A 7 9.24 -23.84 5.21
CA PHE A 7 9.64 -23.52 3.83
C PHE A 7 9.60 -24.76 2.91
N GLY A 8 10.20 -25.87 3.35
CA GLY A 8 10.18 -27.14 2.63
C GLY A 8 8.78 -27.76 2.55
N GLN A 9 8.01 -27.70 3.64
CA GLN A 9 6.65 -28.22 3.68
C GLN A 9 5.70 -27.43 2.77
N THR A 10 5.90 -26.11 2.69
CA THR A 10 5.14 -25.24 1.77
C THR A 10 5.45 -25.59 0.32
N PHE A 11 6.72 -25.79 -0.02
CA PHE A 11 7.11 -26.20 -1.37
C PHE A 11 6.50 -27.56 -1.74
N LYS A 12 6.52 -28.52 -0.81
CA LYS A 12 5.88 -29.83 -0.96
C LYS A 12 4.38 -29.70 -1.26
N GLN A 13 3.67 -28.90 -0.48
CA GLN A 13 2.23 -28.66 -0.67
C GLN A 13 1.94 -28.10 -2.06
N LEU A 14 2.70 -27.09 -2.50
CA LEU A 14 2.56 -26.50 -3.83
C LEU A 14 2.82 -27.53 -4.93
N ARG A 15 3.88 -28.34 -4.80
CA ARG A 15 4.19 -29.42 -5.73
C ARG A 15 3.03 -30.42 -5.84
N GLU A 16 2.50 -30.87 -4.70
CA GLU A 16 1.43 -31.87 -4.64
C GLU A 16 0.11 -31.33 -5.18
N LEU A 17 -0.23 -30.07 -4.90
CA LEU A 17 -1.39 -29.39 -5.48
C LEU A 17 -1.29 -29.23 -7.01
N ARG A 18 -0.06 -29.10 -7.53
CA ARG A 18 0.22 -29.10 -8.98
C ARG A 18 0.28 -30.51 -9.57
N GLY A 19 0.13 -31.57 -8.76
CA GLY A 19 0.13 -32.96 -9.22
C GLY A 19 1.49 -33.48 -9.67
N LEU A 20 2.59 -32.81 -9.30
CA LEU A 20 3.93 -33.17 -9.78
C LEU A 20 4.63 -34.15 -8.81
N SER A 21 5.27 -35.18 -9.36
CA SER A 21 6.12 -36.09 -8.59
C SER A 21 7.46 -35.43 -8.21
N LEU A 22 8.13 -35.99 -7.20
CA LEU A 22 9.50 -35.58 -6.84
C LEU A 22 10.47 -35.65 -8.03
N LYS A 23 10.30 -36.63 -8.92
CA LYS A 23 11.19 -36.82 -10.08
C LYS A 23 10.96 -35.73 -11.12
N GLU A 24 9.70 -35.43 -11.42
CA GLU A 24 9.33 -34.36 -12.36
C GLU A 24 9.77 -33.00 -11.83
N THR A 25 9.50 -32.69 -10.57
CA THR A 25 9.89 -31.40 -9.98
C THR A 25 11.39 -31.24 -9.85
N ALA A 26 12.12 -32.29 -9.48
CA ALA A 26 13.57 -32.23 -9.36
C ALA A 26 14.23 -31.84 -10.70
N SER A 27 13.69 -32.31 -11.84
CA SER A 27 14.03 -31.91 -13.22
C SER A 27 15.52 -31.69 -13.52
N GLY A 28 16.41 -32.44 -12.86
CA GLY A 28 17.87 -32.24 -12.96
C GLY A 28 18.43 -30.96 -12.31
N VAL A 29 17.59 -30.12 -11.69
CA VAL A 29 18.00 -28.99 -10.84
C VAL A 29 18.65 -29.52 -9.56
N VAL A 30 18.03 -30.53 -8.95
CA VAL A 30 18.54 -31.28 -7.79
C VAL A 30 18.22 -32.76 -7.96
N SER A 31 18.72 -33.63 -7.06
CA SER A 31 18.29 -35.03 -7.05
C SER A 31 16.92 -35.18 -6.37
N PRO A 32 16.07 -36.15 -6.76
CA PRO A 32 14.79 -36.39 -6.09
C PRO A 32 14.93 -36.69 -4.59
N GLN A 33 16.05 -37.33 -4.20
CA GLN A 33 16.38 -37.59 -2.80
C GLN A 33 16.70 -36.30 -2.05
N PHE A 34 17.47 -35.38 -2.66
CA PHE A 34 17.72 -34.06 -2.08
C PHE A 34 16.42 -33.28 -1.92
N LEU A 35 15.58 -33.24 -2.97
CA LEU A 35 14.28 -32.56 -2.93
C LEU A 35 13.39 -33.11 -1.82
N ALA A 36 13.29 -34.44 -1.67
CA ALA A 36 12.51 -35.07 -0.61
C ALA A 36 12.99 -34.69 0.80
N ARG A 37 14.31 -34.55 1.00
CA ARG A 37 14.89 -34.11 2.28
C ARG A 37 14.60 -32.63 2.55
N PHE A 38 14.70 -31.79 1.52
CA PHE A 38 14.32 -30.38 1.62
C PHE A 38 12.84 -30.23 2.00
N GLU A 39 11.94 -30.97 1.33
CA GLU A 39 10.50 -30.94 1.61
C GLU A 39 10.11 -31.39 3.03
N ARG A 40 10.96 -32.20 3.67
CA ARG A 40 10.79 -32.60 5.08
C ARG A 40 11.44 -31.63 6.07
N GLY A 41 12.12 -30.59 5.59
CA GLY A 41 12.87 -29.64 6.42
C GLY A 41 14.22 -30.19 6.92
N GLU A 42 14.70 -31.30 6.38
CA GLU A 42 15.96 -31.96 6.81
C GLU A 42 17.21 -31.34 6.16
N LYS A 43 17.03 -30.55 5.09
CA LYS A 43 18.10 -29.83 4.40
C LYS A 43 17.60 -28.48 3.93
N GLY A 44 18.46 -27.47 4.02
CA GLY A 44 18.29 -26.23 3.29
C GLY A 44 18.54 -26.41 1.79
N ILE A 45 18.10 -25.45 0.99
CA ILE A 45 18.31 -25.38 -0.45
C ILE A 45 18.95 -24.03 -0.79
N SER A 46 19.79 -23.98 -1.84
CA SER A 46 20.30 -22.71 -2.34
C SER A 46 19.17 -21.89 -3.00
N LEU A 47 19.30 -20.56 -2.93
CA LEU A 47 18.35 -19.64 -3.55
C LEU A 47 18.20 -19.89 -5.06
N GLU A 48 19.31 -20.15 -5.74
CA GLU A 48 19.33 -20.44 -7.19
C GLU A 48 18.53 -21.71 -7.52
N ASN A 49 18.77 -22.81 -6.80
CA ASN A 49 18.05 -24.06 -7.04
C ASN A 49 16.56 -23.90 -6.71
N PHE A 50 16.23 -23.20 -5.62
CA PHE A 50 14.84 -22.94 -5.27
C PHE A 50 14.13 -22.10 -6.36
N SER A 51 14.76 -21.03 -6.85
CA SER A 51 14.22 -20.22 -7.94
C SER A 51 13.98 -21.06 -9.21
N ARG A 52 14.91 -21.96 -9.55
CA ARG A 52 14.74 -22.87 -10.69
C ARG A 52 13.62 -23.88 -10.47
N LEU A 53 13.44 -24.37 -9.25
CA LEU A 53 12.35 -25.29 -8.91
C LEU A 53 10.98 -24.61 -8.95
N LEU A 54 10.86 -23.33 -8.60
CA LEU A 54 9.63 -22.55 -8.79
C LEU A 54 9.25 -22.46 -10.27
N ILE A 55 10.23 -22.27 -11.17
CA ILE A 55 9.99 -22.31 -12.63
C ILE A 55 9.44 -23.68 -13.05
N VAL A 56 9.99 -24.79 -12.51
CA VAL A 56 9.48 -26.14 -12.80
C VAL A 56 8.03 -26.32 -12.32
N LEU A 57 7.66 -25.73 -11.19
CA LEU A 57 6.28 -25.73 -10.70
C LEU A 57 5.35 -24.77 -11.46
N GLY A 58 5.90 -23.89 -12.31
CA GLY A 58 5.15 -22.82 -12.97
C GLY A 58 4.60 -21.79 -11.98
N LEU A 59 5.42 -21.40 -10.98
CA LEU A 59 5.08 -20.47 -9.91
C LEU A 59 6.04 -19.29 -9.88
N GLU A 60 5.52 -18.13 -9.50
CA GLU A 60 6.31 -16.95 -9.15
C GLU A 60 6.70 -16.97 -7.67
N TRP A 61 7.64 -16.10 -7.30
CA TRP A 61 8.01 -15.88 -5.90
C TRP A 61 6.82 -15.46 -5.04
N ASN A 62 5.94 -14.63 -5.59
CA ASN A 62 4.76 -14.14 -4.89
C ASN A 62 3.72 -15.26 -4.61
N ASP A 63 3.58 -16.21 -5.54
CA ASP A 63 2.72 -17.39 -5.32
C ASP A 63 3.22 -18.21 -4.13
N PHE A 64 4.54 -18.42 -4.06
CA PHE A 64 5.15 -19.13 -2.94
C PHE A 64 4.98 -18.37 -1.62
N ALA A 65 5.31 -17.08 -1.60
CA ALA A 65 5.22 -16.23 -0.42
C ALA A 65 3.80 -16.22 0.16
N THR A 66 2.79 -16.15 -0.72
CA THR A 66 1.37 -16.18 -0.31
C THR A 66 0.99 -17.48 0.39
N ILE A 67 1.39 -18.64 -0.13
CA ILE A 67 1.09 -19.93 0.51
C ILE A 67 1.94 -20.14 1.77
N TYR A 68 3.19 -19.72 1.74
CA TYR A 68 4.08 -19.75 2.91
C TYR A 68 3.50 -18.95 4.09
N ALA A 69 3.02 -17.73 3.82
CA ALA A 69 2.31 -16.91 4.78
C ALA A 69 1.02 -17.57 5.28
N ASN A 70 0.19 -18.12 4.39
CA ASN A 70 -1.04 -18.82 4.78
C ASN A 70 -0.79 -20.00 5.72
N ASN A 71 0.35 -20.67 5.57
CA ASN A 71 0.81 -21.75 6.45
C ASN A 71 1.40 -21.26 7.79
N GLY A 72 1.34 -19.95 8.08
CA GLY A 72 1.91 -19.36 9.29
C GLY A 72 3.42 -19.17 9.22
N GLY A 73 3.99 -19.11 8.01
CA GLY A 73 5.39 -18.82 7.80
C GLY A 73 5.72 -17.36 8.09
N ASP A 74 6.85 -17.12 8.76
CA ASP A 74 7.32 -15.79 9.10
C ASP A 74 7.87 -15.08 7.87
N CYS A 75 7.07 -14.17 7.31
CA CYS A 75 7.39 -13.29 6.20
C CYS A 75 6.55 -12.00 6.25
N LEU A 76 6.87 -11.03 5.40
CA LEU A 76 6.23 -9.70 5.42
C LEU A 76 4.74 -9.74 5.04
N GLU A 77 4.32 -10.73 4.27
CA GLU A 77 2.95 -10.93 3.82
C GLU A 77 2.06 -11.52 4.92
N PHE A 78 2.65 -12.24 5.89
CA PHE A 78 1.91 -12.97 6.92
C PHE A 78 0.95 -12.08 7.72
N PRO A 79 1.36 -10.93 8.29
CA PRO A 79 0.44 -10.12 9.08
C PRO A 79 -0.78 -9.64 8.29
N ALA A 80 -0.61 -9.27 7.01
CA ALA A 80 -1.73 -8.82 6.18
C ALA A 80 -2.71 -9.97 5.87
N ILE A 81 -2.18 -11.16 5.56
CA ILE A 81 -2.99 -12.35 5.30
C ILE A 81 -3.72 -12.80 6.57
N GLU A 82 -3.05 -12.80 7.72
CA GLU A 82 -3.65 -13.19 8.98
C GLU A 82 -4.77 -12.22 9.36
N LEU A 83 -4.54 -10.91 9.24
CA LEU A 83 -5.59 -9.90 9.43
C LEU A 83 -6.80 -10.18 8.53
N ALA A 84 -6.59 -10.43 7.23
CA ALA A 84 -7.69 -10.68 6.28
C ALA A 84 -8.56 -11.91 6.62
N LYS A 85 -8.04 -12.90 7.37
CA LYS A 85 -8.84 -14.06 7.82
C LYS A 85 -9.88 -13.69 8.89
N HIS A 86 -9.59 -12.66 9.69
CA HIS A 86 -10.41 -12.28 10.84
C HIS A 86 -11.27 -11.03 10.59
N ILE A 87 -10.96 -10.24 9.55
CA ILE A 87 -11.66 -8.99 9.26
C ILE A 87 -12.65 -9.17 8.09
N LYS A 88 -13.95 -9.10 8.38
CA LYS A 88 -15.01 -9.05 7.35
C LYS A 88 -15.64 -7.67 7.24
N ASN A 89 -15.75 -6.97 8.37
CA ASN A 89 -16.25 -5.61 8.48
C ASN A 89 -15.27 -4.75 9.28
N GLU A 90 -15.37 -3.44 9.14
CA GLU A 90 -14.49 -2.48 9.84
C GLU A 90 -14.49 -2.67 11.37
N GLU A 91 -15.64 -3.02 11.96
CA GLU A 91 -15.80 -3.27 13.40
C GLU A 91 -14.99 -4.47 13.92
N ASP A 92 -14.66 -5.45 13.06
CA ASP A 92 -13.92 -6.66 13.46
C ASP A 92 -12.48 -6.31 13.86
N ILE A 93 -11.95 -5.20 13.36
CA ILE A 93 -10.57 -4.79 13.57
C ILE A 93 -10.35 -4.41 15.02
N ILE A 94 -11.31 -3.71 15.62
CA ILE A 94 -11.25 -3.33 17.04
C ILE A 94 -11.24 -4.59 17.91
N LYS A 95 -11.99 -5.63 17.53
CA LYS A 95 -12.06 -6.89 18.28
C LYS A 95 -10.79 -7.71 18.16
N TYR A 96 -10.20 -7.78 16.96
CA TYR A 96 -9.05 -8.63 16.67
C TYR A 96 -7.69 -7.98 16.97
N LEU A 97 -7.63 -6.64 17.07
CA LEU A 97 -6.36 -5.92 17.27
C LEU A 97 -5.49 -6.44 18.43
N PRO A 98 -6.02 -6.80 19.62
CA PRO A 98 -5.19 -7.35 20.69
C PRO A 98 -4.51 -8.69 20.36
N GLU A 99 -5.13 -9.50 19.50
CA GLU A 99 -4.55 -10.74 19.00
C GLU A 99 -3.53 -10.45 17.90
N TYR A 100 -3.86 -9.51 17.01
CA TYR A 100 -2.96 -9.04 15.96
C TYR A 100 -1.65 -8.47 16.52
N GLU A 101 -1.71 -7.69 17.61
CA GLU A 101 -0.54 -7.14 18.29
C GLU A 101 0.39 -8.26 18.81
N LYS A 102 -0.18 -9.32 19.38
CA LYS A 102 0.58 -10.47 19.91
C LYS A 102 1.27 -11.31 18.82
N LEU A 103 0.86 -11.19 17.55
CA LEU A 103 1.56 -11.87 16.46
C LEU A 103 3.02 -11.40 16.40
N PHE A 104 3.26 -10.10 16.59
CA PHE A 104 4.59 -9.51 16.49
C PHE A 104 5.53 -9.88 17.66
N ASP A 105 5.04 -10.57 18.70
CA ASP A 105 5.89 -11.15 19.74
C ASP A 105 6.74 -12.32 19.19
N ASN A 106 6.26 -12.98 18.13
CA ASN A 106 6.87 -14.19 17.57
C ASN A 106 7.26 -14.04 16.08
N TYR A 107 6.64 -13.11 15.37
CA TYR A 107 6.83 -12.88 13.94
C TYR A 107 7.61 -11.60 13.67
N LEU A 108 8.41 -11.59 12.60
CA LEU A 108 9.24 -10.45 12.16
C LEU A 108 10.19 -9.92 13.24
N THR A 109 10.63 -10.80 14.15
CA THR A 109 11.47 -10.40 15.30
C THR A 109 12.86 -9.93 14.88
N ASP A 110 13.34 -10.37 13.70
CA ASP A 110 14.59 -9.95 13.07
C ASP A 110 14.56 -8.50 12.59
N ASN A 111 13.37 -7.95 12.29
CA ASN A 111 13.20 -6.57 11.84
C ASN A 111 12.05 -5.88 12.59
N LYS A 112 12.35 -5.50 13.84
CA LYS A 112 11.40 -4.84 14.74
C LYS A 112 10.82 -3.53 14.19
N LEU A 113 11.60 -2.80 13.38
CA LEU A 113 11.10 -1.57 12.75
C LEU A 113 10.01 -1.87 11.73
N GLN A 114 10.21 -2.91 10.91
CA GLN A 114 9.20 -3.32 9.93
C GLN A 114 7.93 -3.88 10.60
N ALA A 115 8.09 -4.62 11.69
CA ALA A 115 6.97 -5.04 12.55
C ALA A 115 6.17 -3.82 13.08
N ASP A 116 6.88 -2.82 13.60
CA ASP A 116 6.30 -1.57 14.11
C ASP A 116 5.57 -0.77 13.01
N ILE A 117 6.15 -0.68 11.80
CA ILE A 117 5.52 -0.06 10.63
C ILE A 117 4.21 -0.75 10.27
N LEU A 118 4.21 -2.08 10.16
CA LEU A 118 3.00 -2.86 9.81
C LEU A 118 1.91 -2.69 10.86
N LEU A 119 2.27 -2.80 12.14
CA LEU A 119 1.31 -2.62 13.24
C LEU A 119 0.70 -1.22 13.24
N LYS A 120 1.53 -0.18 13.14
CA LYS A 120 1.06 1.22 13.12
C LYS A 120 0.23 1.55 11.89
N THR A 121 0.51 0.92 10.75
CA THR A 121 -0.30 1.08 9.53
C THR A 121 -1.76 0.72 9.80
N ILE A 122 -2.00 -0.39 10.51
CA ILE A 122 -3.34 -0.78 10.93
C ILE A 122 -3.87 0.20 11.99
N LYS A 123 -3.13 0.45 13.07
CA LYS A 123 -3.62 1.29 14.18
C LYS A 123 -3.99 2.70 13.74
N LEU A 124 -3.24 3.33 12.85
CA LEU A 124 -3.50 4.70 12.39
C LEU A 124 -4.69 4.82 11.42
N ASN A 125 -5.08 3.75 10.72
CA ASN A 125 -6.32 3.77 9.93
C ASN A 125 -7.56 3.88 10.81
N TYR A 126 -7.56 3.17 11.96
CA TYR A 126 -8.75 2.94 12.76
C TYR A 126 -8.80 3.75 14.05
N TYR A 127 -7.64 4.16 14.57
CA TYR A 127 -7.52 5.08 15.67
C TYR A 127 -7.00 6.41 15.13
N PRO A 128 -7.87 7.41 14.94
CA PRO A 128 -7.40 8.69 14.44
C PRO A 128 -6.56 9.38 15.51
N THR A 129 -5.24 9.46 15.30
CA THR A 129 -4.43 10.47 15.98
C THR A 129 -4.62 11.79 15.23
N LYS A 130 -5.73 12.48 15.50
CA LYS A 130 -5.98 13.83 14.95
C LYS A 130 -5.00 14.87 15.50
N ASP A 131 -4.41 14.59 16.65
CA ASP A 131 -3.50 15.49 17.33
C ASP A 131 -2.09 15.41 16.73
N LYS A 132 -1.49 16.58 16.48
CA LYS A 132 -0.10 16.72 16.01
C LYS A 132 0.86 17.00 17.16
N SER A 133 0.47 16.69 18.40
CA SER A 133 1.32 16.86 19.58
C SER A 133 2.67 16.17 19.43
N ASP A 134 3.67 16.74 20.10
CA ASP A 134 5.02 16.19 20.17
C ASP A 134 5.01 14.74 20.69
N GLU A 135 4.07 14.38 21.56
CA GLU A 135 3.90 13.01 22.04
C GLU A 135 3.47 12.05 20.92
N THR A 136 2.60 12.49 20.01
CA THR A 136 2.16 11.70 18.86
C THR A 136 3.30 11.53 17.86
N VAL A 137 4.03 12.62 17.57
CA VAL A 137 5.19 12.59 16.66
C VAL A 137 6.30 11.71 17.24
N ALA A 138 6.59 11.79 18.54
CA ALA A 138 7.59 10.97 19.21
C ALA A 138 7.34 9.47 19.04
N LYS A 139 6.06 9.04 19.04
CA LYS A 139 5.68 7.63 18.82
C LYS A 139 6.03 7.11 17.43
N ILE A 140 6.17 7.98 16.43
CA ILE A 140 6.48 7.61 15.04
C ILE A 140 7.83 8.15 14.55
N GLN A 141 8.63 8.75 15.45
CA GLN A 141 9.87 9.42 15.08
C GLN A 141 10.91 8.46 14.47
N ASN A 142 10.96 7.21 14.96
CA ASN A 142 11.79 6.16 14.39
C ASN A 142 11.46 5.88 12.91
N ILE A 143 10.17 5.85 12.57
CA ILE A 143 9.69 5.66 11.19
C ILE A 143 10.00 6.87 10.33
N ILE A 144 9.77 8.09 10.86
CA ILE A 144 10.14 9.34 10.17
C ILE A 144 11.62 9.34 9.82
N ASN A 145 12.49 9.03 10.78
CA ASN A 145 13.95 9.00 10.58
C ASN A 145 14.34 7.95 9.52
N HIS A 146 13.74 6.77 9.57
CA HIS A 146 13.96 5.71 8.59
C HIS A 146 13.58 6.16 7.18
N LEU A 147 12.35 6.66 6.99
CA LEU A 147 11.88 7.15 5.69
C LEU A 147 12.74 8.30 5.15
N MET A 148 13.25 9.15 6.05
CA MET A 148 14.13 10.26 5.69
C MET A 148 15.47 9.77 5.14
N SER A 149 16.02 8.70 5.70
CA SER A 149 17.31 8.12 5.28
C SER A 149 17.22 7.19 4.07
N SER A 150 16.02 6.75 3.70
CA SER A 150 15.80 5.76 2.64
C SER A 150 15.59 6.40 1.27
N GLU A 151 16.10 5.73 0.23
CA GLU A 151 15.91 6.13 -1.18
C GLU A 151 14.91 5.24 -1.92
N THR A 152 14.69 4.01 -1.43
CA THR A 152 13.70 3.06 -1.95
C THR A 152 12.74 2.68 -0.83
N PHE A 153 11.50 2.36 -1.20
CA PHE A 153 10.45 2.03 -0.24
C PHE A 153 9.73 0.75 -0.63
N ASN A 154 9.55 -0.13 0.34
CA ASN A 154 8.69 -1.31 0.24
C ASN A 154 7.21 -0.94 0.43
N SER A 155 6.32 -1.90 0.20
CA SER A 155 4.87 -1.70 0.27
C SER A 155 4.41 -1.16 1.62
N ALA A 156 4.96 -1.64 2.74
CA ALA A 156 4.56 -1.18 4.08
C ALA A 156 5.02 0.25 4.37
N GLU A 157 6.21 0.62 3.89
CA GLU A 157 6.75 1.98 4.03
C GLU A 157 5.94 3.00 3.22
N LEU A 158 5.51 2.63 2.01
CA LEU A 158 4.59 3.45 1.22
C LEU A 158 3.21 3.59 1.88
N GLU A 159 2.70 2.51 2.47
CA GLU A 159 1.42 2.51 3.19
C GLU A 159 1.47 3.40 4.44
N ILE A 160 2.49 3.26 5.29
CA ILE A 160 2.56 4.07 6.51
C ILE A 160 2.73 5.54 6.17
N TYR A 161 3.51 5.88 5.13
CA TYR A 161 3.83 7.27 4.80
C TYR A 161 2.57 8.13 4.59
N TYR A 162 1.64 7.72 3.72
CA TYR A 162 0.48 8.57 3.44
C TYR A 162 -0.44 8.74 4.66
N ARG A 163 -0.38 7.82 5.63
CA ARG A 163 -1.10 7.92 6.91
C ARG A 163 -0.44 8.92 7.85
N ILE A 164 0.88 9.00 7.84
CA ILE A 164 1.63 9.86 8.75
C ILE A 164 2.03 11.21 8.16
N VAL A 165 1.83 11.46 6.86
CA VAL A 165 2.31 12.68 6.16
C VAL A 165 1.97 13.97 6.90
N ASN A 166 0.82 14.03 7.57
CA ASN A 166 0.36 15.20 8.32
C ASN A 166 1.13 15.48 9.61
N HIS A 167 1.89 14.50 10.10
CA HIS A 167 2.77 14.56 11.27
C HIS A 167 4.25 14.70 10.87
N CYS A 168 4.57 14.57 9.58
CA CYS A 168 5.94 14.60 9.10
C CYS A 168 6.48 16.04 9.04
N PRO A 169 7.78 16.25 9.33
CA PRO A 169 8.43 17.52 9.05
C PRO A 169 8.43 17.79 7.54
N MET A 170 8.39 19.07 7.17
CA MET A 170 8.34 19.50 5.77
C MET A 170 9.54 18.99 4.94
N GLU A 171 10.70 18.79 5.58
CA GLU A 171 11.88 18.18 4.97
C GLU A 171 11.58 16.78 4.44
N LEU A 172 11.00 15.90 5.27
CA LEU A 172 10.59 14.56 4.87
C LEU A 172 9.52 14.61 3.78
N VAL A 173 8.52 15.50 3.88
CA VAL A 173 7.47 15.64 2.86
C VAL A 173 8.06 16.02 1.49
N ASN A 174 9.04 16.94 1.44
CA ASN A 174 9.72 17.29 0.19
C ASN A 174 10.56 16.13 -0.36
N HIS A 175 11.27 15.40 0.50
CA HIS A 175 12.03 14.21 0.11
C HIS A 175 11.12 13.15 -0.49
N MET A 176 10.04 12.80 0.21
CA MET A 176 9.07 11.82 -0.25
C MET A 176 8.40 12.26 -1.55
N ALA A 177 8.05 13.53 -1.72
CA ALA A 177 7.52 14.05 -3.00
C ALA A 177 8.48 13.75 -4.17
N LYS A 178 9.78 14.02 -3.99
CA LYS A 178 10.81 13.77 -4.99
C LYS A 178 10.97 12.27 -5.28
N GLN A 179 11.10 11.45 -4.23
CA GLN A 179 11.33 10.01 -4.37
C GLN A 179 10.12 9.30 -4.99
N LEU A 180 8.91 9.63 -4.54
CA LEU A 180 7.69 9.03 -5.07
C LEU A 180 7.47 9.38 -6.56
N LEU A 181 7.77 10.62 -6.98
CA LEU A 181 7.73 10.99 -8.40
C LEU A 181 8.79 10.24 -9.23
N PHE A 182 9.97 9.99 -8.65
CA PHE A 182 11.00 9.19 -9.30
C PHE A 182 10.57 7.73 -9.44
N MET A 183 10.07 7.11 -8.37
CA MET A 183 9.55 5.75 -8.38
C MET A 183 8.36 5.60 -9.32
N TYR A 184 7.45 6.59 -9.38
CA TYR A 184 6.31 6.58 -10.29
C TYR A 184 6.76 6.50 -11.76
N LYS A 185 7.88 7.13 -12.12
CA LYS A 185 8.44 7.05 -13.49
C LYS A 185 9.04 5.69 -13.84
N GLN A 186 9.45 4.92 -12.84
CA GLN A 186 10.23 3.69 -13.02
C GLN A 186 9.46 2.41 -12.70
N SER A 187 8.35 2.51 -11.97
CA SER A 187 7.58 1.33 -11.57
C SER A 187 7.05 0.56 -12.77
N ALA A 188 6.96 -0.75 -12.64
CA ALA A 188 6.34 -1.63 -13.63
C ALA A 188 5.14 -2.41 -13.06
N ASN A 189 4.92 -2.36 -11.74
CA ASN A 189 3.88 -3.13 -11.07
C ASN A 189 2.70 -2.24 -10.67
N THR A 190 1.48 -2.68 -10.98
CA THR A 190 0.23 -1.94 -10.75
C THR A 190 -0.04 -1.66 -9.27
N ASP A 191 0.20 -2.62 -8.37
CA ASP A 191 0.03 -2.42 -6.91
C ASP A 191 1.01 -1.36 -6.40
N THR A 192 2.27 -1.45 -6.81
CA THR A 192 3.29 -0.44 -6.50
C THR A 192 2.87 0.94 -7.02
N TYR A 193 2.31 1.02 -8.23
CA TYR A 193 1.77 2.27 -8.78
C TYR A 193 0.66 2.86 -7.91
N ILE A 194 -0.29 2.04 -7.45
CA ILE A 194 -1.39 2.47 -6.58
C ILE A 194 -0.83 3.07 -5.29
N ARG A 195 0.12 2.39 -4.63
CA ARG A 195 0.71 2.86 -3.36
C ARG A 195 1.49 4.17 -3.53
N ILE A 196 2.25 4.30 -4.62
CA ILE A 196 2.96 5.54 -4.95
C ILE A 196 1.96 6.68 -5.19
N LEU A 197 0.89 6.44 -5.95
CA LEU A 197 -0.15 7.45 -6.21
C LEU A 197 -0.88 7.89 -4.94
N ASN A 198 -1.14 6.97 -4.01
CA ASN A 198 -1.68 7.32 -2.70
C ASN A 198 -0.72 8.23 -1.94
N GLY A 199 0.57 7.88 -1.89
CA GLY A 199 1.62 8.72 -1.31
C GLY A 199 1.67 10.13 -1.92
N LEU A 200 1.65 10.23 -3.26
CA LEU A 200 1.66 11.51 -3.98
C LEU A 200 0.39 12.33 -3.74
N THR A 201 -0.78 11.71 -3.76
CA THR A 201 -2.08 12.36 -3.51
C THR A 201 -2.10 12.98 -2.12
N PHE A 202 -1.73 12.22 -1.08
CA PHE A 202 -1.70 12.73 0.29
C PHE A 202 -0.59 13.76 0.53
N THR A 203 0.53 13.66 -0.20
CA THR A 203 1.58 14.69 -0.22
C THR A 203 1.08 16.00 -0.83
N ALA A 204 0.40 15.93 -1.98
CA ALA A 204 -0.19 17.10 -2.63
C ALA A 204 -1.27 17.74 -1.74
N LYS A 205 -2.14 16.92 -1.13
CA LYS A 205 -3.10 17.37 -0.13
C LYS A 205 -2.42 18.10 1.02
N HIS A 206 -1.37 17.52 1.60
CA HIS A 206 -0.65 18.15 2.70
C HIS A 206 -0.07 19.52 2.30
N PHE A 207 0.61 19.61 1.15
CA PHE A 207 1.09 20.89 0.63
C PHE A 207 -0.05 21.90 0.45
N SER A 208 -1.16 21.46 -0.13
CA SER A 208 -2.35 22.28 -0.36
C SER A 208 -2.94 22.83 0.94
N GLU A 209 -3.09 21.99 1.97
CA GLU A 209 -3.61 22.39 3.28
C GLU A 209 -2.68 23.35 4.04
N GLN A 210 -1.37 23.30 3.77
CA GLN A 210 -0.37 24.22 4.32
C GLN A 210 -0.19 25.50 3.47
N GLY A 211 -0.96 25.68 2.39
CA GLY A 211 -0.89 26.87 1.53
C GLY A 211 0.19 26.82 0.44
N TYR A 212 0.92 25.71 0.29
CA TYR A 212 1.90 25.51 -0.78
C TYR A 212 1.23 25.03 -2.07
N TYR A 213 0.26 25.80 -2.57
CA TYR A 213 -0.60 25.39 -3.70
C TYR A 213 0.18 25.04 -4.98
N ASN A 214 1.24 25.81 -5.28
CA ASN A 214 2.09 25.53 -6.44
C ASN A 214 2.81 24.17 -6.31
N LYS A 215 3.29 23.81 -5.11
CA LYS A 215 3.95 22.51 -4.90
C LYS A 215 2.98 21.35 -5.07
N ALA A 216 1.74 21.51 -4.56
CA ALA A 216 0.68 20.53 -4.78
C ALA A 216 0.38 20.35 -6.27
N ASP A 217 0.24 21.47 -7.00
CA ASP A 217 -0.06 21.47 -8.43
C ASP A 217 1.06 20.85 -9.27
N GLU A 218 2.33 21.15 -8.95
CA GLU A 218 3.49 20.54 -9.61
C GLU A 218 3.49 19.00 -9.51
N ILE A 219 3.12 18.44 -8.35
CA ILE A 219 3.01 16.98 -8.18
C ILE A 219 1.91 16.43 -9.08
N ILE A 220 0.72 17.05 -9.03
CA ILE A 220 -0.45 16.61 -9.79
C ILE A 220 -0.17 16.64 -11.30
N ASN A 221 0.41 17.73 -11.80
CA ASN A 221 0.73 17.89 -13.21
C ASN A 221 1.78 16.88 -13.67
N LYS A 222 2.84 16.65 -12.88
CA LYS A 222 3.84 15.62 -13.19
C LYS A 222 3.24 14.21 -13.26
N VAL A 223 2.31 13.87 -12.38
CA VAL A 223 1.59 12.59 -12.47
C VAL A 223 0.72 12.53 -13.73
N LYS A 224 0.05 13.63 -14.09
CA LYS A 224 -0.81 13.69 -15.28
C LYS A 224 -0.02 13.56 -16.58
N GLU A 225 1.15 14.17 -16.67
CA GLU A 225 2.04 14.12 -17.85
C GLU A 225 2.57 12.71 -18.12
N LEU A 226 2.74 11.89 -17.08
CA LEU A 226 3.30 10.55 -17.21
C LEU A 226 2.23 9.55 -17.66
N GLN A 227 2.32 9.15 -18.93
CA GLN A 227 1.54 8.06 -19.50
C GLN A 227 2.20 6.72 -19.16
N THR A 228 1.43 5.79 -18.59
CA THR A 228 1.85 4.41 -18.34
C THR A 228 0.86 3.45 -19.01
N PHE A 229 1.31 2.27 -19.41
CA PHE A 229 0.41 1.24 -19.95
C PHE A 229 -0.68 0.85 -18.94
N GLU A 230 -0.33 0.86 -17.65
CA GLU A 230 -1.19 0.52 -16.52
C GLU A 230 -2.30 1.55 -16.23
N ARG A 231 -2.31 2.70 -16.90
CA ARG A 231 -3.12 3.87 -16.49
C ARG A 231 -4.63 3.59 -16.40
N GLY A 232 -5.15 2.64 -17.18
CA GLY A 232 -6.55 2.20 -17.06
C GLY A 232 -6.86 1.56 -15.69
N TYR A 233 -5.96 0.71 -15.19
CA TYR A 233 -6.06 0.09 -13.86
C TYR A 233 -5.87 1.11 -12.72
N LEU A 234 -5.29 2.27 -13.02
CA LEU A 234 -5.07 3.36 -12.08
C LEU A 234 -6.21 4.38 -12.05
N SER A 235 -7.35 4.10 -12.69
CA SER A 235 -8.49 5.03 -12.76
C SER A 235 -8.97 5.51 -11.38
N THR A 236 -9.09 4.61 -10.40
CA THR A 236 -9.51 4.95 -9.03
C THR A 236 -8.50 5.84 -8.29
N PRO A 237 -7.21 5.48 -8.14
CA PRO A 237 -6.25 6.38 -7.50
C PRO A 237 -6.07 7.71 -8.25
N LEU A 238 -6.18 7.71 -9.58
CA LEU A 238 -6.17 8.96 -10.36
C LEU A 238 -7.41 9.83 -10.13
N MET A 239 -8.59 9.24 -9.93
CA MET A 239 -9.79 9.97 -9.52
C MET A 239 -9.57 10.66 -8.17
N PHE A 240 -8.97 9.99 -7.19
CA PHE A 240 -8.63 10.61 -5.90
C PHE A 240 -7.61 11.76 -6.04
N LEU A 241 -6.62 11.61 -6.92
CA LEU A 241 -5.70 12.70 -7.24
C LEU A 241 -6.44 13.90 -7.88
N GLU A 242 -7.42 13.65 -8.76
CA GLU A 242 -8.22 14.72 -9.38
C GLU A 242 -9.11 15.44 -8.35
N VAL A 243 -9.64 14.72 -7.37
CA VAL A 243 -10.37 15.32 -6.24
C VAL A 243 -9.47 16.31 -5.49
N GLU A 244 -8.25 15.90 -5.14
CA GLU A 244 -7.30 16.80 -4.46
C GLU A 244 -6.81 17.94 -5.36
N HIS A 245 -6.76 17.73 -6.68
CA HIS A 245 -6.53 18.81 -7.65
C HIS A 245 -7.63 19.88 -7.58
N VAL A 246 -8.90 19.48 -7.65
CA VAL A 246 -10.04 20.40 -7.51
C VAL A 246 -9.98 21.15 -6.19
N TYR A 247 -9.73 20.45 -5.09
CA TYR A 247 -9.61 21.09 -3.78
C TYR A 247 -8.44 22.07 -3.70
N ASN A 248 -7.29 21.75 -4.31
CA ASN A 248 -6.15 22.65 -4.39
C ASN A 248 -6.50 23.94 -5.12
N GLN A 249 -7.18 23.84 -6.27
CA GLN A 249 -7.60 25.02 -7.03
C GLN A 249 -8.59 25.89 -6.23
N PHE A 250 -9.53 25.29 -5.48
CA PHE A 250 -10.40 26.07 -4.59
C PHE A 250 -9.63 26.78 -3.47
N ARG A 251 -8.71 26.08 -2.80
CA ARG A 251 -7.87 26.70 -1.75
C ARG A 251 -7.00 27.83 -2.31
N TRP A 252 -6.52 27.67 -3.54
CA TRP A 252 -5.76 28.69 -4.27
C TRP A 252 -6.63 29.81 -4.86
N ASN A 253 -7.95 29.77 -4.66
CA ASN A 253 -8.91 30.75 -5.16
C ASN A 253 -8.86 30.93 -6.70
N LYS A 254 -8.73 29.81 -7.40
CA LYS A 254 -8.60 29.73 -8.85
C LYS A 254 -9.97 29.51 -9.51
N PRO A 255 -10.44 30.42 -10.40
CA PRO A 255 -11.75 30.28 -11.04
C PRO A 255 -11.94 28.97 -11.82
N GLU A 256 -10.87 28.42 -12.38
CA GLU A 256 -10.87 27.13 -13.08
C GLU A 256 -11.34 25.96 -12.19
N ALA A 257 -11.25 26.09 -10.87
CA ALA A 257 -11.75 25.10 -9.92
C ALA A 257 -13.22 24.73 -10.16
N ILE A 258 -14.06 25.70 -10.56
CA ILE A 258 -15.48 25.49 -10.81
C ILE A 258 -15.70 24.54 -11.99
N HIS A 259 -14.95 24.77 -13.09
CA HIS A 259 -15.05 23.90 -14.26
C HIS A 259 -14.57 22.48 -13.91
N LEU A 260 -13.42 22.36 -13.24
CA LEU A 260 -12.87 21.08 -12.85
C LEU A 260 -13.84 20.32 -11.92
N ALA A 261 -14.44 21.02 -10.96
CA ALA A 261 -15.43 20.43 -10.05
C ALA A 261 -16.66 19.89 -10.78
N ARG A 262 -17.19 20.63 -11.77
CA ARG A 262 -18.32 20.18 -12.59
C ARG A 262 -17.97 18.94 -13.43
N ASN A 263 -16.77 18.90 -14.02
CA ASN A 263 -16.33 17.74 -14.78
C ASN A 263 -16.24 16.49 -13.89
N LEU A 264 -15.62 16.63 -12.72
CA LEU A 264 -15.50 15.53 -11.77
C LEU A 264 -16.87 15.10 -11.23
N LEU A 265 -17.78 16.03 -10.95
CA LEU A 265 -19.14 15.70 -10.54
C LEU A 265 -19.86 14.88 -11.62
N ASN A 266 -19.77 15.28 -12.89
CA ASN A 266 -20.37 14.52 -14.00
C ASN A 266 -19.80 13.11 -14.13
N TYR A 267 -18.48 12.95 -13.94
CA TYR A 267 -17.85 11.63 -13.87
C TYR A 267 -18.41 10.79 -12.72
N LEU A 268 -18.50 11.34 -11.51
CA LEU A 268 -19.00 10.63 -10.32
C LEU A 268 -20.49 10.27 -10.42
N GLU A 269 -21.31 11.18 -10.97
CA GLU A 269 -22.73 10.93 -11.23
C GLU A 269 -22.90 9.81 -12.25
N SER A 270 -22.08 9.81 -13.30
CA SER A 270 -22.07 8.72 -14.28
C SER A 270 -21.65 7.41 -13.61
N ALA A 271 -20.66 7.41 -12.71
CA ALA A 271 -20.18 6.20 -12.05
C ALA A 271 -21.20 5.55 -11.09
N LYS A 272 -22.30 6.23 -10.72
CA LYS A 272 -23.36 5.65 -9.87
C LYS A 272 -23.99 4.37 -10.43
N PHE A 273 -23.95 4.13 -11.74
CA PHE A 273 -24.45 2.86 -12.30
C PHE A 273 -23.63 1.64 -11.82
N ILE A 274 -22.36 1.85 -11.44
CA ILE A 274 -21.46 0.80 -10.93
C ILE A 274 -21.78 0.49 -9.47
N ASP A 275 -21.82 1.52 -8.62
CA ASP A 275 -22.20 1.42 -7.21
C ASP A 275 -22.89 2.70 -6.74
N ASN A 276 -24.22 2.67 -6.73
CA ASN A 276 -25.00 3.85 -6.38
C ASN A 276 -24.74 4.33 -4.94
N ASN A 277 -24.52 3.41 -3.99
CA ASN A 277 -24.36 3.78 -2.58
C ASN A 277 -23.01 4.44 -2.34
N TYR A 278 -21.93 3.82 -2.85
CA TYR A 278 -20.58 4.36 -2.75
C TYR A 278 -20.49 5.75 -3.39
N TYR A 279 -20.87 5.88 -4.67
CA TYR A 279 -20.73 7.14 -5.39
C TYR A 279 -21.70 8.23 -4.88
N SER A 280 -22.90 7.89 -4.40
CA SER A 280 -23.78 8.87 -3.77
C SER A 280 -23.18 9.46 -2.48
N ASN A 281 -22.55 8.62 -1.66
CA ASN A 281 -21.86 9.09 -0.45
C ASN A 281 -20.61 9.92 -0.80
N PHE A 282 -19.86 9.48 -1.81
CA PHE A 282 -18.71 10.20 -2.31
C PHE A 282 -19.08 11.60 -2.83
N ILE A 283 -20.13 11.70 -3.64
CA ILE A 283 -20.61 12.96 -4.19
C ILE A 283 -21.02 13.92 -3.08
N LYS A 284 -21.74 13.45 -2.06
CA LYS A 284 -22.11 14.29 -0.89
C LYS A 284 -20.87 14.85 -0.19
N ALA A 285 -19.85 14.01 0.05
CA ALA A 285 -18.60 14.46 0.67
C ALA A 285 -17.85 15.46 -0.23
N PHE A 286 -17.75 15.15 -1.53
CA PHE A 286 -17.08 15.99 -2.52
C PHE A 286 -17.73 17.38 -2.63
N THR A 287 -19.05 17.44 -2.82
CA THR A 287 -19.77 18.72 -2.95
C THR A 287 -19.67 19.53 -1.66
N TYR A 288 -19.81 18.90 -0.48
CA TYR A 288 -19.60 19.56 0.81
C TYR A 288 -18.23 20.24 0.89
N HIS A 289 -17.15 19.53 0.52
CA HIS A 289 -15.80 20.09 0.55
C HIS A 289 -15.61 21.20 -0.49
N CYS A 290 -16.13 21.05 -1.71
CA CYS A 290 -16.12 22.11 -2.72
C CYS A 290 -16.79 23.38 -2.19
N HIS A 291 -18.01 23.30 -1.62
CA HIS A 291 -18.69 24.46 -1.04
C HIS A 291 -17.89 25.09 0.10
N LYS A 292 -17.32 24.28 0.99
CA LYS A 292 -16.52 24.77 2.12
C LYS A 292 -15.25 25.51 1.68
N LEU A 293 -14.61 25.05 0.60
CA LEU A 293 -13.36 25.62 0.10
C LEU A 293 -13.58 26.76 -0.90
N ASN A 294 -14.75 26.84 -1.53
CA ASN A 294 -15.05 27.85 -2.54
C ASN A 294 -15.11 29.26 -1.95
N LYS A 295 -14.16 30.09 -2.36
CA LYS A 295 -14.08 31.51 -2.03
C LYS A 295 -14.24 32.42 -3.25
N THR A 296 -14.62 31.84 -4.39
CA THR A 296 -14.66 32.55 -5.69
C THR A 296 -15.87 33.48 -5.83
N GLY A 297 -16.89 33.33 -4.98
CA GLY A 297 -18.16 34.06 -5.08
C GLY A 297 -19.13 33.52 -6.14
N THR A 298 -18.74 32.49 -6.89
CA THR A 298 -19.58 31.86 -7.91
C THR A 298 -20.24 30.59 -7.36
N GLU A 299 -21.51 30.38 -7.74
CA GLU A 299 -22.24 29.16 -7.42
C GLU A 299 -21.67 27.94 -8.17
N LEU A 300 -21.48 26.85 -7.44
CA LEU A 300 -20.76 25.66 -7.89
C LEU A 300 -21.58 24.78 -8.85
N PHE A 301 -22.84 24.52 -8.47
CA PHE A 301 -23.76 23.56 -9.08
C PHE A 301 -25.15 24.16 -9.19
#